data_AF-H1BFD4-F1
#
_entry.id   AF-H1BFD4-F1
#
_cell.length_a   1.000
_cell.length_b   1.000
_cell.length_c   1.000
_cell.angle_alpha   90.00
_cell.angle_beta   90.00
_cell.angle_gamma   90.00
#
_symmetry.space_group_name_H-M   'P 1'
#
loop_
_entity.id
_entity.type
_entity.pdbx_description
1 polymer ?
#
loop_
_entity_poly.entity_id
_entity_poly.type
_entity_poly.pdbx_seq_one_letter_code
_entity_poly.pdbx_strand_id
1 'polypeptide(L)'
;MATVTNTVTKYMNGGIDAVTEIKRNINSDNARRKDDGRTEARLIELACGAVPEGHSRWTICLLEKESKVILETPVGREAIRKALKKTNFNLTKTTTGASQQKKIRNS
;
A
#
# COMPACT_ATOMS: atom_id res chain seq x y z
N MET A 1 -9.42 -21.08 -24.47
CA MET A 1 -10.46 -20.02 -24.39
C MET A 1 -11.49 -20.46 -23.35
N ALA A 2 -11.42 -19.98 -22.10
CA ALA A 2 -12.25 -20.52 -21.00
C ALA A 2 -12.87 -19.44 -20.08
N THR A 3 -12.46 -18.18 -20.22
CA THR A 3 -12.85 -17.09 -19.31
C THR A 3 -14.33 -16.71 -19.43
N VAL A 4 -14.86 -16.64 -20.65
CA VAL A 4 -16.27 -16.31 -20.89
C VAL A 4 -17.18 -17.45 -20.45
N THR A 5 -16.84 -18.69 -20.80
CA THR A 5 -17.65 -19.86 -20.40
C THR A 5 -17.68 -20.03 -18.88
N ASN A 6 -16.55 -19.86 -18.19
CA ASN A 6 -16.49 -19.98 -16.74
C ASN A 6 -17.28 -18.89 -16.02
N THR A 7 -17.29 -17.66 -16.53
CA THR A 7 -18.08 -16.56 -15.95
C THR A 7 -19.58 -16.78 -16.13
N VAL A 8 -20.00 -17.23 -17.32
CA VAL A 8 -21.40 -17.59 -17.59
C VAL A 8 -21.86 -18.75 -16.69
N THR A 9 -21.07 -19.83 -16.58
CA THR A 9 -21.41 -20.96 -15.69
C THR A 9 -21.50 -20.54 -14.22
N LYS A 10 -20.59 -19.67 -13.75
CA LYS A 10 -20.60 -19.15 -12.37
C LYS A 10 -21.86 -18.33 -12.09
N TYR A 11 -22.26 -17.48 -13.04
CA TYR A 11 -23.49 -16.70 -12.95
C TYR A 11 -24.73 -17.58 -12.91
N MET A 12 -24.83 -18.56 -13.82
CA MET A 12 -26.00 -19.44 -13.90
C MET A 12 -26.20 -20.27 -12.61
N ASN A 13 -25.12 -20.68 -11.96
CA ASN A 13 -25.19 -21.54 -10.78
C ASN A 13 -25.32 -20.76 -9.46
N GLY A 14 -24.84 -19.51 -9.38
CA GLY A 14 -24.73 -18.77 -8.11
C GLY A 14 -25.17 -17.31 -8.16
N GLY A 15 -25.76 -16.87 -9.28
CA GLY A 15 -26.27 -15.51 -9.45
C GLY A 15 -25.19 -14.43 -9.43
N ILE A 16 -25.61 -13.20 -9.16
CA ILE A 16 -24.75 -12.00 -9.15
C ILE A 16 -23.72 -12.11 -8.02
N ASP A 17 -24.14 -12.55 -6.83
CA ASP A 17 -23.27 -12.65 -5.66
C ASP A 17 -22.07 -13.56 -5.97
N ALA A 18 -22.30 -14.75 -6.52
CA ALA A 18 -21.21 -15.65 -6.88
C ALA A 18 -20.25 -15.04 -7.90
N VAL A 19 -20.70 -14.21 -8.84
CA VAL A 19 -19.80 -13.55 -9.81
C VAL A 19 -19.00 -12.45 -9.16
N THR A 20 -19.62 -11.64 -8.30
CA THR A 20 -18.97 -10.52 -7.60
C THR A 20 -18.05 -10.98 -6.48
N GLU A 21 -18.26 -12.18 -5.93
CA GLU A 21 -17.39 -12.78 -4.94
C GLU A 21 -16.01 -13.13 -5.53
N ILE A 22 -15.01 -12.38 -5.06
CA ILE A 22 -13.60 -12.67 -5.30
C ILE A 22 -13.16 -13.75 -4.32
N LYS A 23 -13.13 -15.00 -4.76
CA LYS A 23 -12.62 -16.15 -3.98
C LYS A 23 -11.10 -16.04 -3.83
N ARG A 24 -10.64 -15.26 -2.85
CA ARG A 24 -9.22 -15.13 -2.52
C ARG A 24 -8.75 -16.38 -1.78
N ASN A 25 -7.60 -16.93 -2.17
CA ASN A 25 -6.95 -17.98 -1.38
C ASN A 25 -6.54 -17.39 -0.02
N ILE A 26 -6.90 -18.04 1.08
CA ILE A 26 -6.59 -17.60 2.45
C ILE A 26 -5.07 -17.44 2.69
N ASN A 27 -4.25 -18.23 1.98
CA ASN A 27 -2.80 -18.18 2.06
C ASN A 27 -2.17 -17.14 1.10
N SER A 28 -2.97 -16.48 0.26
CA SER A 28 -2.44 -15.48 -0.67
C SER A 28 -2.05 -14.18 0.04
N ASP A 29 -1.02 -13.51 -0.46
CA ASP A 29 -0.61 -12.16 0.00
C ASP A 29 -1.80 -11.19 -0.02
N ASN A 30 -2.70 -11.33 -1.01
CA ASN A 30 -3.89 -10.49 -1.16
C ASN A 30 -4.94 -10.73 -0.06
N ALA A 31 -5.08 -11.95 0.46
CA ALA A 31 -6.00 -12.24 1.56
C ALA A 31 -5.46 -11.76 2.92
N ARG A 32 -4.12 -11.61 3.04
CA ARG A 32 -3.44 -11.13 4.25
C ARG A 32 -3.30 -9.60 4.29
N ARG A 33 -3.78 -8.88 3.28
CA ARG A 33 -3.75 -7.42 3.25
C ARG A 33 -4.61 -6.85 4.37
N LYS A 34 -3.99 -5.98 5.18
CA LYS A 34 -4.64 -5.18 6.22
C LYS A 34 -5.04 -3.79 5.69
N ASP A 35 -4.46 -3.42 4.56
CA ASP A 35 -4.75 -2.24 3.77
C ASP A 35 -6.03 -2.48 2.95
N ASP A 36 -7.14 -1.98 3.47
CA ASP A 36 -8.39 -1.85 2.71
C ASP A 36 -8.35 -0.59 1.81
N GLY A 37 -9.23 -0.52 0.81
CA GLY A 37 -9.31 0.62 -0.11
C GLY A 37 -9.55 1.96 0.59
N ARG A 38 -10.31 1.96 1.69
CA ARG A 38 -10.53 3.17 2.51
C ARG A 38 -9.26 3.60 3.23
N THR A 39 -8.51 2.65 3.73
CA THR A 39 -7.22 2.86 4.41
C THR A 39 -6.18 3.40 3.43
N GLU A 40 -6.13 2.84 2.21
CA GLU A 40 -5.29 3.35 1.12
C GLU A 40 -5.65 4.82 0.80
N ALA A 41 -6.94 5.15 0.68
CA ALA A 41 -7.38 6.51 0.35
C ALA A 41 -6.94 7.54 1.41
N ARG A 42 -7.13 7.23 2.70
CA ARG A 42 -6.68 8.11 3.81
C ARG A 42 -5.16 8.29 3.83
N LEU A 43 -4.42 7.22 3.53
CA LEU A 43 -2.97 7.30 3.43
C LEU A 43 -2.52 8.21 2.28
N ILE A 44 -3.19 8.13 1.13
CA ILE A 44 -2.91 8.99 -0.02
C ILE A 44 -3.23 10.45 0.32
N GLU A 45 -4.37 10.72 0.94
CA GLU A 45 -4.77 12.05 1.42
C GLU A 45 -3.70 12.65 2.34
N LEU A 46 -3.26 11.89 3.34
CA LEU A 46 -2.19 12.29 4.26
C LEU A 46 -0.89 12.62 3.50
N ALA A 47 -0.50 11.75 2.57
CA ALA A 47 0.73 11.91 1.80
C ALA A 47 0.69 13.14 0.87
N CYS A 48 -0.49 13.50 0.36
CA CYS A 48 -0.69 14.72 -0.44
C CYS A 48 -0.71 16.00 0.41
N GLY A 49 -0.83 15.89 1.74
CA GLY A 49 -0.88 17.02 2.66
C GLY A 49 0.48 17.65 2.95
N ALA A 50 0.45 18.70 3.78
CA ALA A 50 1.65 19.39 4.24
C ALA A 50 2.55 18.45 5.06
N VAL A 51 3.85 18.56 4.84
CA VAL A 51 4.84 17.79 5.59
C VAL A 51 4.89 18.34 7.02
N PRO A 52 4.90 17.48 8.05
CA PRO A 52 4.98 17.93 9.44
C PRO A 52 6.28 18.69 9.72
N GLU A 53 6.21 19.59 10.70
CA GLU A 53 7.29 20.52 11.03
C GLU A 53 8.62 19.81 11.32
N GLY A 54 9.73 20.40 10.86
CA GLY A 54 11.06 19.82 11.00
C GLY A 54 11.44 18.78 9.92
N HIS A 55 10.54 18.49 8.97
CA HIS A 55 10.84 17.63 7.83
C HIS A 55 10.69 18.36 6.49
N SER A 56 11.62 18.11 5.56
CA SER A 56 11.58 18.72 4.22
C SER A 56 10.70 17.96 3.22
N ARG A 57 10.40 16.68 3.48
CA ARG A 57 9.58 15.83 2.61
C ARG A 57 8.98 14.65 3.38
N TRP A 58 7.92 14.08 2.83
CA TRP A 58 7.38 12.80 3.28
C TRP A 58 8.37 11.65 3.07
N THR A 59 8.59 10.86 4.12
CA THR A 59 9.33 9.59 4.04
C THR A 59 8.41 8.45 4.47
N ILE A 60 8.70 7.21 4.06
CA ILE A 60 7.89 6.04 4.45
C ILE A 60 7.85 5.89 5.98
N CYS A 61 8.96 6.18 6.68
CA CYS A 61 9.01 6.09 8.14
C CYS A 61 8.16 7.17 8.81
N LEU A 62 8.11 8.37 8.22
CA LEU A 62 7.28 9.47 8.70
C LEU A 62 5.79 9.18 8.48
N LEU A 63 5.43 8.70 7.28
CA LEU A 63 4.06 8.27 6.97
C LEU A 63 3.61 7.12 7.86
N GLU A 64 4.49 6.17 8.19
CA GLU A 64 4.16 5.12 9.15
C GLU A 64 3.82 5.71 10.52
N LYS A 65 4.61 6.67 11.01
CA LYS A 65 4.40 7.30 12.31
C LYS A 65 3.08 8.09 12.35
N GLU A 66 2.84 8.93 11.34
CA GLU A 66 1.62 9.73 11.25
C GLU A 66 0.37 8.87 11.00
N SER A 67 0.48 7.84 10.15
CA SER A 67 -0.64 6.94 9.89
C SER A 67 -1.10 6.18 11.14
N LYS A 68 -0.20 5.88 12.09
CA LYS A 68 -0.58 5.26 13.38
C LYS A 68 -1.44 6.15 14.26
N VAL A 69 -1.35 7.47 14.08
CA VAL A 69 -2.12 8.46 14.85
C VAL A 69 -3.49 8.68 14.20
N ILE A 70 -3.55 8.68 12.87
CA ILE A 70 -4.73 9.09 12.10
C ILE A 70 -5.61 7.91 11.69
N LEU A 71 -5.01 6.74 11.42
CA LEU A 71 -5.74 5.54 11.00
C LEU A 71 -6.02 4.64 12.20
N GLU A 72 -7.25 4.13 12.26
CA GLU A 72 -7.71 3.17 13.27
C GLU A 72 -6.94 1.84 13.23
N THR A 73 -6.50 1.43 12.03
CA THR A 73 -5.67 0.23 11.85
C THR A 73 -4.23 0.62 11.51
N PRO A 74 -3.24 0.15 12.27
CA PRO A 74 -1.85 0.45 12.00
C PRO A 74 -1.40 -0.21 10.69
N VAL A 75 -0.91 0.60 9.75
CA VAL A 75 -0.39 0.16 8.46
C VAL A 75 1.13 0.04 8.54
N GLY A 76 1.68 -1.10 8.11
CA GLY A 76 3.13 -1.30 8.07
C GLY A 76 3.81 -0.59 6.89
N ARG A 77 5.13 -0.41 6.96
CA ARG A 77 5.95 0.26 5.93
C ARG A 77 5.75 -0.30 4.52
N GLU A 78 5.67 -1.62 4.37
CA GLU A 78 5.51 -2.25 3.06
C GLU A 78 4.12 -2.05 2.46
N ALA A 79 3.08 -2.01 3.30
CA ALA A 79 1.73 -1.69 2.84
C ALA A 79 1.66 -0.23 2.36
N ILE A 80 2.28 0.70 3.09
CA ILE A 80 2.43 2.10 2.67
C ILE A 80 3.17 2.18 1.32
N ARG A 81 4.28 1.46 1.17
CA ARG A 81 5.05 1.43 -0.08
C ARG A 81 4.22 0.87 -1.24
N LYS A 82 3.50 -0.23 -1.04
CA LYS A 82 2.63 -0.85 -2.06
C LYS A 82 1.49 0.10 -2.46
N ALA A 83 0.82 0.74 -1.50
CA ALA A 83 -0.27 1.69 -1.73
C ALA A 83 0.20 2.92 -2.54
N LEU A 84 1.32 3.52 -2.15
CA LEU A 84 1.88 4.67 -2.88
C LEU A 84 2.35 4.26 -4.28
N LYS A 85 2.99 3.08 -4.43
CA LYS A 85 3.42 2.56 -5.74
C LYS A 85 2.25 2.33 -6.68
N LYS A 86 1.16 1.72 -6.19
CA LYS A 86 -0.07 1.47 -6.95
C LYS A 86 -0.69 2.76 -7.49
N THR A 87 -0.60 3.83 -6.72
CA THR A 87 -1.15 5.15 -7.06
C THR A 87 -0.18 5.99 -7.89
N ASN A 88 1.00 5.45 -8.26
CA ASN A 88 2.10 6.18 -8.91
C ASN A 88 2.60 7.39 -8.11
N PHE A 89 2.31 7.43 -6.81
CA PHE A 89 2.66 8.56 -5.95
C PHE A 89 4.14 8.50 -5.58
N ASN A 90 4.92 9.41 -6.15
CA ASN A 90 6.38 9.40 -6.06
C ASN A 90 6.92 10.41 -5.03
N LEU A 91 6.20 10.62 -3.92
CA LEU A 91 6.63 11.52 -2.82
C LEU A 91 7.98 11.13 -2.20
N THR A 92 8.33 9.85 -2.29
CA THR A 92 9.56 9.29 -1.70
C THR A 92 10.71 9.19 -2.70
N LYS A 93 10.51 9.57 -3.98
CA LYS A 93 11.58 9.56 -4.98
C LYS A 93 12.51 10.76 -4.76
N THR A 94 13.60 10.52 -4.04
CA THR A 94 14.83 11.29 -4.21
C THR A 94 15.91 10.40 -4.80
N THR A 95 16.67 10.94 -5.76
CA THR A 95 17.90 10.36 -6.32
C THR A 95 18.81 9.91 -5.19
N THR A 96 18.78 8.61 -4.85
CA THR A 96 19.65 8.04 -3.81
C THR A 96 21.05 7.88 -4.40
N GLY A 97 21.79 8.98 -4.46
CA GLY A 97 23.23 9.02 -4.68
C GLY A 97 24.04 9.21 -3.39
N ALA A 98 23.39 9.16 -2.21
CA ALA A 98 24.07 9.29 -0.93
C ALA A 98 24.27 7.92 -0.29
N SER A 99 25.34 7.23 -0.70
CA SER A 99 25.94 6.17 0.11
C SER A 99 26.56 6.81 1.35
N GLN A 100 26.31 6.25 2.53
CA GLN A 100 27.01 6.69 3.74
C GLN A 100 28.51 6.43 3.57
N GLN A 101 29.34 7.46 3.57
CA GLN A 101 30.79 7.28 3.60
C GLN A 101 31.15 6.54 4.89
N LYS A 102 31.63 5.31 4.74
CA LYS A 102 32.11 4.47 5.82
C LYS A 102 33.28 5.20 6.49
N LYS A 103 33.06 5.78 7.67
CA LYS A 103 34.12 6.42 8.46
C LYS A 103 35.00 5.30 9.00
N ILE A 104 36.12 5.03 8.34
CA ILE A 104 37.13 4.09 8.82
C ILE A 104 37.82 4.76 10.02
N ARG A 105 37.74 4.12 11.19
CA ARG A 105 38.46 4.54 12.39
C ARG A 105 39.85 3.93 12.34
N ASN A 106 40.86 4.76 12.11
CA ASN A 106 42.26 4.34 12.19
C ASN A 106 42.66 4.28 13.67
N SER A 107 43.32 3.20 14.07
CA SER A 107 44.16 3.09 15.26
C SER A 107 45.34 2.21 14.88
#